data_AF-A0A8I1JHW8-F1
#
_entry.id   AF-A0A8I1JHW8-F1
#
_cell.length_a   1.000
_cell.length_b   1.000
_cell.length_c   1.000
_cell.angle_alpha   90.00
_cell.angle_beta   90.00
_cell.angle_gamma   90.00
#
_symmetry.space_group_name_H-M   'P 1'
#
loop_
_entity.id
_entity.type
_entity.pdbx_description
1 polymer ?
#
loop_
_entity_poly.entity_id
_entity_poly.type
_entity_poly.pdbx_seq_one_letter_code
_entity_poly.pdbx_strand_id
1 'polypeptide(L)' 'MDEARIIERALLRIKAIGLAKGVDEVTYRYGLDTGYIAAALDCGTLSNDQWERLLILAEETQESHPRSNGSSGRFD' A
#
# COMPACT_ATOMS: atom_id res chain seq x y z
N MET A 1 -1.17 -15.64 -13.91
CA MET A 1 -1.96 -15.30 -12.70
C MET A 1 -3.23 -14.63 -13.17
N ASP A 2 -4.34 -14.80 -12.47
CA ASP A 2 -5.61 -14.13 -12.79
C ASP A 2 -5.54 -12.68 -12.29
N GLU A 3 -5.67 -11.71 -13.20
CA GLU A 3 -5.62 -10.28 -12.94
C GLU A 3 -6.58 -9.87 -11.82
N ALA A 4 -7.83 -10.33 -11.87
CA ALA A 4 -8.84 -10.01 -10.88
C ALA A 4 -8.42 -10.42 -9.47
N ARG A 5 -7.81 -11.60 -9.35
CA ARG A 5 -7.27 -12.12 -8.09
C ARG A 5 -6.06 -11.32 -7.60
N ILE A 6 -5.23 -10.79 -8.50
CA ILE A 6 -4.10 -9.95 -8.13
C ILE A 6 -4.57 -8.62 -7.57
N ILE A 7 -5.55 -7.99 -8.24
CA ILE A 7 -6.17 -6.74 -7.80
C ILE A 7 -6.85 -6.95 -6.44
N GLU A 8 -7.67 -7.98 -6.29
CA GLU A 8 -8.32 -8.32 -5.01
C GLU A 8 -7.29 -8.45 -3.89
N ARG A 9 -6.18 -9.15 -4.16
CA ARG A 9 -5.13 -9.35 -3.17
C ARG A 9 -4.37 -8.07 -2.83
N ALA A 10 -4.14 -7.18 -3.80
CA ALA A 10 -3.57 -5.85 -3.55
C ALA A 10 -4.51 -5.04 -2.65
N LEU A 11 -5.80 -4.98 -2.97
CA LEU A 11 -6.79 -4.26 -2.16
C LEU A 11 -6.88 -4.77 -0.72
N LEU A 12 -6.79 -6.10 -0.51
CA LEU A 12 -6.74 -6.69 0.84
C LEU A 12 -5.48 -6.30 1.61
N ARG A 13 -4.33 -6.21 0.94
CA ARG A 13 -3.05 -5.79 1.55
C ARG A 13 -3.08 -4.31 1.90
N ILE A 14 -3.56 -3.45 1.00
CA ILE A 14 -3.79 -2.02 1.24
C ILE A 14 -4.68 -1.84 2.48
N LYS A 15 -5.83 -2.52 2.53
CA LYS A 15 -6.73 -2.47 3.69
C LYS A 15 -6.03 -2.86 5.00
N ALA A 16 -5.08 -3.80 4.94
CA ALA A 16 -4.33 -4.21 6.10
C ALA A 16 -3.38 -3.11 6.63
N ILE A 17 -2.93 -2.15 5.82
CA ILE A 17 -2.17 -0.98 6.28
C ILE A 17 -2.99 -0.22 7.33
N GLY A 18 -4.29 0.00 7.08
CA GLY A 18 -5.24 0.64 7.99
C GLY A 18 -5.46 -0.09 9.34
N LEU A 19 -4.99 -1.33 9.47
CA LEU A 19 -5.14 -2.16 10.67
C LEU A 19 -3.83 -2.30 11.48
N ALA A 20 -2.78 -1.59 11.07
CA ALA A 20 -1.50 -1.61 11.75
C ALA A 20 -1.60 -1.03 13.17
N LYS A 21 -0.89 -1.65 14.12
CA LYS A 21 -0.93 -1.28 15.54
C LYS A 21 0.19 -0.32 15.93
N GLY A 22 1.19 -0.13 15.07
CA GLY A 22 2.35 0.74 15.31
C GLY A 22 2.91 1.33 14.03
N VAL A 23 3.76 2.34 14.17
CA VAL A 23 4.39 3.08 13.05
C VAL A 23 5.20 2.12 12.16
N ASP A 24 6.06 1.30 12.76
CA ASP A 24 6.88 0.33 12.03
C ASP A 24 6.03 -0.66 11.23
N GLU A 25 4.87 -1.04 11.77
CA GLU A 25 3.95 -1.95 11.09
C GLU A 25 3.24 -1.26 9.93
N VAL A 26 2.91 0.03 10.04
CA VAL A 26 2.39 0.82 8.92
C VAL A 26 3.41 0.86 7.79
N THR A 27 4.65 1.26 8.09
CA THR A 27 5.74 1.35 7.11
C THR A 27 6.04 0.01 6.47
N TYR A 28 6.12 -1.06 7.27
CA TYR A 28 6.36 -2.42 6.78
C TYR A 28 5.25 -2.90 5.84
N ARG A 29 3.98 -2.72 6.23
CA ARG A 29 2.83 -3.15 5.41
C ARG A 29 2.73 -2.35 4.12
N TYR A 30 2.97 -1.04 4.17
CA TYR A 30 3.03 -0.20 2.98
C TYR A 30 4.13 -0.66 2.03
N GLY A 31 5.36 -0.86 2.51
CA GLY A 31 6.46 -1.36 1.67
C GLY A 31 6.20 -2.76 1.08
N LEU A 32 5.57 -3.66 1.83
CA LEU A 32 5.15 -4.97 1.32
C LEU A 32 4.10 -4.89 0.23
N ASP A 33 3.19 -3.93 0.34
CA ASP A 33 2.10 -3.75 -0.61
C ASP A 33 2.59 -3.11 -1.91
N THR A 34 3.38 -2.02 -1.82
CA THR A 34 3.99 -1.39 -2.99
C THR A 34 4.93 -2.34 -3.75
N GLY A 35 5.71 -3.16 -3.02
CA GLY A 35 6.54 -4.20 -3.63
C GLY A 35 5.73 -5.29 -4.35
N TYR A 36 4.55 -5.65 -3.82
CA TYR A 36 3.65 -6.60 -4.47
C TYR A 36 3.02 -6.01 -5.74
N ILE A 37 2.58 -4.75 -5.69
CA ILE A 37 2.03 -4.01 -6.84
C ILE A 37 3.07 -3.86 -7.95
N ALA A 38 4.31 -3.52 -7.61
CA ALA A 38 5.42 -3.43 -8.57
C ALA A 38 5.71 -4.77 -9.24
N ALA A 39 5.79 -5.86 -8.47
CA ALA A 39 6.02 -7.20 -9.03
C ALA A 39 4.89 -7.64 -9.99
N ALA A 40 3.64 -7.25 -9.69
CA ALA A 40 2.50 -7.55 -10.55
C ALA A 40 2.54 -6.78 -11.88
N LEU A 41 3.02 -5.52 -11.87
CA LEU A 41 3.29 -4.75 -13.08
C LEU A 41 4.41 -5.39 -13.91
N ASP A 42 5.54 -5.74 -13.28
CA ASP A 42 6.70 -6.34 -13.95
C ASP A 42 6.37 -7.70 -14.58
N CYS A 43 5.44 -8.45 -13.98
CA CYS A 43 4.93 -9.69 -14.54
C CYS A 43 3.92 -9.49 -15.67
N GLY A 44 3.63 -8.24 -16.07
CA GLY A 44 2.64 -7.89 -17.09
C GLY A 44 1.21 -8.28 -16.72
N THR A 45 0.92 -8.46 -15.42
CA THR A 45 -0.41 -8.86 -14.95
C THR A 45 -1.31 -7.66 -14.66
N LEU A 46 -0.72 -6.49 -14.37
CA LEU A 46 -1.44 -5.22 -14.25
C LEU A 46 -1.10 -4.31 -15.43
N SER A 47 -2.06 -3.49 -15.85
CA SER A 47 -1.77 -2.33 -16.68
C SER A 47 -1.15 -1.20 -15.86
N ASN A 48 -0.51 -0.22 -16.54
CA ASN A 48 0.02 0.98 -15.88
C ASN A 48 -1.08 1.73 -15.10
N ASP A 49 -2.26 1.90 -15.68
CA ASP A 49 -3.38 2.59 -15.01
C ASP A 49 -3.83 1.87 -13.74
N GLN A 50 -3.82 0.54 -13.74
CA GLN A 50 -4.18 -0.25 -12.56
C GLN A 50 -3.10 -0.18 -11.48
N TRP A 51 -1.83 -0.26 -11.89
CA TRP A 51 -0.69 -0.06 -11.01
C TRP A 51 -0.76 1.31 -10.32
N GLU A 52 -0.97 2.38 -11.10
CA GLU A 52 -1.03 3.75 -10.58
C GLU A 52 -2.18 3.91 -9.57
N ARG A 53 -3.37 3.42 -9.90
CA ARG A 53 -4.53 3.47 -8.98
C ARG A 53 -4.28 2.73 -7.68
N LEU A 54 -3.66 1.55 -7.73
CA LEU A 54 -3.35 0.77 -6.53
C LEU A 54 -2.27 1.45 -5.69
N LEU A 55 -1.26 2.04 -6.33
CA LEU A 55 -0.18 2.76 -5.65
C LEU A 55 -0.71 3.99 -4.92
N ILE A 56 -1.52 4.82 -5.59
CA ILE A 56 -2.18 5.99 -4.98
C ILE A 56 -3.02 5.56 -3.77
N LEU A 57 -3.81 4.50 -3.90
CA LEU A 57 -4.63 4.03 -2.79
C LEU A 57 -3.79 3.54 -1.60
N ALA A 58 -2.65 2.90 -1.86
CA ALA A 58 -1.71 2.49 -0.81
C ALA A 58 -1.11 3.71 -0.08
N GLU A 59 -0.71 4.74 -0.83
CA GLU A 59 -0.19 6.02 -0.32
C GLU A 59 -1.23 6.72 0.55
N GLU A 60 -2.45 6.94 0.03
CA GLU A 60 -3.55 7.57 0.77
C GLU A 60 -3.88 6.79 2.06
N THR A 61 -3.87 5.46 2.00
CA THR A 61 -4.13 4.62 3.18
C THR A 61 -3.02 4.75 4.22
N GLN A 62 -1.76 4.83 3.79
CA GLN A 62 -0.62 5.04 4.69
C GLN A 62 -0.66 6.46 5.28
N GLU A 63 -0.82 7.50 4.48
CA GLU A 63 -0.83 8.90 4.92
C GLU A 63 -1.98 9.24 5.86
N SER A 64 -3.17 8.69 5.59
CA SER A 64 -4.34 8.86 6.46
C SER A 64 -4.25 8.09 7.78
N HIS A 65 -3.30 7.17 7.92
CA HIS A 65 -3.17 6.39 9.15
C HIS A 65 -2.79 7.30 10.34
N PRO A 66 -3.52 7.26 11.48
CA PRO A 66 -3.28 8.15 12.63
C PRO A 66 -1.86 8.10 13.20
N ARG A 67 -1.15 7.00 12.94
CA ARG A 67 0.23 6.77 13.38
C ARG A 67 1.29 7.23 12.37
N SER A 68 0.95 7.43 11.09
CA SER A 68 1.89 7.93 10.08
C SER A 68 2.31 9.37 10.34
N ASN A 69 1.37 10.18 10.81
CA ASN A 69 1.63 11.59 11.13
C ASN A 69 2.21 11.80 12.54
N GLY A 70 2.33 10.74 13.33
CA GLY A 70 2.88 10.79 14.69
C GLY A 70 4.40 10.86 14.76
N SER A 71 5.10 10.71 13.62
CA SER A 71 6.55 10.89 13.49
C SER A 71 6.93 12.17 12.75
N SER A 72 5.98 13.05 12.43
CA SER A 72 6.33 14.45 12.18
C SER A 72 6.65 15.05 13.54
N GLY A 73 7.95 15.06 13.87
CA GLY A 73 8.43 15.80 15.01
C GLY A 73 7.85 17.21 14.95
N ARG A 74 7.00 17.53 15.92
CA ARG A 74 6.91 18.88 16.45
C ARG A 74 8.32 19.29 16.85
N PHE A 75 9.03 19.90 15.91
CA PHE A 75 10.07 20.87 16.19
C PHE A 75 9.36 22.23 16.25
N ASP A 76 8.66 22.45 17.35
CA ASP A 76 8.30 23.77 17.86
C ASP A 76 8.68 23.83 19.34
#